data_AF-A0A8A4TJ77-F1
#
_entry.id   AF-A0A8A4TJ77-F1
#
_cell.length_a   1.000
_cell.length_b   1.000
_cell.length_c   1.000
_cell.angle_alpha   90.00
_cell.angle_beta   90.00
_cell.angle_gamma   90.00
#
_symmetry.space_group_name_H-M   'P 1'
#
loop_
_entity.id
_entity.type
_entity.pdbx_description
1 polymer ?
#
loop_
_entity_poly.entity_id
_entity_poly.type
_entity_poly.pdbx_seq_one_letter_code
_entity_poly.pdbx_strand_id
1 'polypeptide(L)'
;MRVADLIVDLQVDLADPDHGLFTQAASERFVSKAVLFVGRDLDSTFQIDAGAITPEPDADTRELFLILAQIHACQFMRARTATVIDVSSGDKSVDRSRTPVEWANLEKDLRTHYQQRLAAARPTPSSPGDDCGLITPNLATVIYEQGRDL
;
A
#
# COMPACT_ATOMS: atom_id res chain seq x y z
N MET A 1 -9.83 13.94 6.81
CA MET A 1 -8.97 14.17 5.63
C MET A 1 -9.62 13.51 4.44
N ARG A 2 -9.58 14.11 3.24
CA ARG A 2 -10.11 13.43 2.06
C ARG A 2 -9.07 12.54 1.41
N VAL A 3 -9.54 11.43 0.84
CA VAL A 3 -8.72 10.53 0.02
C VAL A 3 -8.16 11.26 -1.20
N ALA A 4 -8.92 12.19 -1.77
CA ALA A 4 -8.46 13.02 -2.89
C ALA A 4 -7.20 13.84 -2.54
N ASP A 5 -7.11 14.36 -1.32
CA ASP A 5 -5.96 15.15 -0.87
C ASP A 5 -4.70 14.26 -0.82
N LEU A 6 -4.82 13.06 -0.24
CA LEU A 6 -3.75 12.06 -0.23
C LEU A 6 -3.30 11.64 -1.63
N ILE A 7 -4.23 11.55 -2.59
CA ILE A 7 -3.89 11.18 -3.97
C ILE A 7 -3.06 12.26 -4.63
N VAL A 8 -3.40 13.53 -4.41
CA VAL A 8 -2.62 14.67 -4.92
C VAL A 8 -1.20 14.64 -4.33
N ASP A 9 -1.07 14.44 -3.02
CA ASP A 9 0.25 14.32 -2.38
C ASP A 9 1.04 13.12 -2.93
N LEU A 10 0.38 11.96 -3.07
CA LEU A 10 0.99 10.76 -3.63
C LEU A 10 1.51 10.99 -5.05
N GLN A 11 0.80 11.76 -5.87
CA GLN A 11 1.23 12.08 -7.24
C GLN A 11 2.47 12.97 -7.26
N VAL A 12 2.55 13.92 -6.31
CA VAL A 12 3.75 14.73 -6.12
C VAL A 12 4.93 13.85 -5.73
N ASP A 13 4.75 12.97 -4.74
CA ASP A 13 5.81 12.07 -4.24
C ASP A 13 6.30 11.09 -5.31
N LEU A 14 5.40 10.60 -6.16
CA LEU A 14 5.73 9.70 -7.27
C LEU A 14 6.33 10.43 -8.47
N ALA A 15 6.41 11.76 -8.44
CA ALA A 15 6.78 12.62 -9.56
C ALA A 15 5.92 12.36 -10.81
N ASP A 16 4.61 12.15 -10.60
CA ASP A 16 3.60 11.90 -11.64
C ASP A 16 2.41 12.89 -11.56
N PRO A 17 2.65 14.21 -11.63
CA PRO A 17 1.59 15.22 -11.48
C PRO A 17 0.55 15.14 -12.61
N ASP A 18 0.97 14.76 -13.82
CA ASP A 18 0.11 14.69 -15.01
C ASP A 18 -0.56 13.31 -15.20
N HIS A 19 -0.43 12.40 -14.22
CA HIS A 19 -1.04 11.06 -14.25
C HIS A 19 -0.61 10.21 -15.46
N GLY A 20 0.63 10.41 -15.94
CA GLY A 20 1.18 9.70 -17.07
C GLY A 20 1.60 8.27 -16.73
N LEU A 21 1.95 8.01 -15.47
CA LEU A 21 2.37 6.68 -14.99
C LEU A 21 1.22 5.92 -14.32
N PHE A 22 0.41 6.61 -13.52
CA PHE A 22 -0.65 6.01 -12.71
C PHE A 22 -2.01 6.65 -13.02
N THR A 23 -3.00 5.80 -13.32
CA THR A 23 -4.37 6.27 -13.48
C THR A 23 -4.98 6.64 -12.11
N GLN A 24 -5.98 7.53 -12.13
CA GLN A 24 -6.73 7.91 -10.93
C GLN A 24 -7.22 6.70 -10.12
N ALA A 25 -7.83 5.71 -10.80
CA ALA A 25 -8.33 4.49 -10.17
C ALA A 25 -7.22 3.62 -9.53
N ALA A 26 -6.01 3.63 -10.10
CA ALA A 26 -4.87 2.95 -9.51
C ALA A 26 -4.43 3.65 -8.21
N SER A 27 -4.32 4.99 -8.24
CA SER A 27 -3.97 5.80 -7.07
C SER A 27 -4.99 5.65 -5.94
N GLU A 28 -6.29 5.68 -6.23
CA GLU A 28 -7.35 5.41 -5.26
C GLU A 28 -7.21 4.04 -4.60
N ARG A 29 -6.86 3.02 -5.39
CA ARG A 29 -6.63 1.67 -4.88
C ARG A 29 -5.39 1.59 -3.99
N PHE A 30 -4.31 2.31 -4.33
CA PHE A 30 -3.10 2.34 -3.51
C PHE A 30 -3.37 2.98 -2.15
N VAL A 31 -4.03 4.14 -2.13
CA VAL A 31 -4.40 4.84 -0.90
C VAL A 31 -5.37 4.00 -0.06
N SER A 32 -6.40 3.41 -0.67
CA SER A 32 -7.37 2.58 0.06
C SER A 32 -6.72 1.36 0.72
N LYS A 33 -5.79 0.70 0.02
CA LYS A 33 -5.00 -0.39 0.61
C LYS A 33 -4.10 0.12 1.74
N ALA A 34 -3.45 1.27 1.55
CA ALA A 34 -2.57 1.85 2.54
C ALA A 34 -3.32 2.14 3.85
N VAL A 35 -4.51 2.74 3.77
CA VAL A 35 -5.38 3.02 4.93
C VAL A 35 -5.70 1.75 5.71
N LEU A 36 -6.08 0.67 5.01
CA LEU A 36 -6.38 -0.62 5.64
C LEU A 36 -5.17 -1.22 6.35
N PHE A 37 -4.02 -1.27 5.67
CA PHE A 37 -2.82 -1.93 6.20
C PHE A 37 -2.14 -1.13 7.30
N VAL A 38 -2.07 0.20 7.18
CA VAL A 38 -1.56 1.07 8.25
C VAL A 38 -2.46 0.99 9.47
N GLY A 39 -3.78 0.97 9.29
CA GLY A 39 -4.71 0.76 10.41
C GLY A 39 -4.39 -0.52 11.19
N ARG A 40 -4.29 -1.65 10.47
CA ARG A 40 -3.86 -2.92 11.07
C ARG A 40 -2.49 -2.81 11.75
N ASP A 41 -1.53 -2.18 11.11
CA ASP A 41 -0.17 -2.04 11.64
C ASP A 41 -0.12 -1.06 12.84
N LEU A 42 -1.07 -0.16 13.01
CA LEU A 42 -1.17 0.71 14.19
C LEU A 42 -2.17 0.20 15.24
N ASP A 43 -2.73 -0.99 15.04
CA ASP A 43 -3.85 -1.52 15.84
C ASP A 43 -5.01 -0.51 15.98
N SER A 44 -5.28 0.21 14.89
CA SER A 44 -6.25 1.29 14.80
C SER A 44 -7.22 1.02 13.65
N THR A 45 -8.50 1.39 13.82
CA THR A 45 -9.50 1.19 12.78
C THR A 45 -9.73 2.48 12.01
N PHE A 46 -9.37 2.49 10.72
CA PHE A 46 -9.71 3.56 9.79
C PHE A 46 -10.73 3.07 8.76
N GLN A 47 -11.66 3.94 8.39
CA GLN A 47 -12.68 3.70 7.39
C GLN A 47 -12.68 4.83 6.37
N ILE A 48 -12.96 4.49 5.12
CA ILE A 48 -13.21 5.47 4.07
C ILE A 48 -14.72 5.54 3.87
N ASP A 49 -15.33 6.64 4.27
CA ASP A 49 -16.75 6.92 4.05
C ASP A 49 -16.91 8.18 3.20
N ALA A 50 -17.72 8.10 2.15
CA ALA A 50 -17.92 9.18 1.18
C ALA A 50 -16.62 9.89 0.70
N GLY A 51 -15.51 9.14 0.60
CA GLY A 51 -14.20 9.67 0.20
C GLY A 51 -13.40 10.38 1.31
N ALA A 52 -13.83 10.33 2.56
CA ALA A 52 -13.12 10.83 3.72
C ALA A 52 -12.63 9.68 4.63
N ILE A 53 -11.45 9.83 5.20
CA ILE A 53 -10.88 8.86 6.16
C ILE A 53 -11.33 9.24 7.57
N THR A 54 -11.91 8.27 8.29
CA THR A 54 -12.41 8.42 9.67
C THR A 54 -11.88 7.27 10.54
N PRO A 55 -11.37 7.53 11.77
CA PRO A 55 -11.16 8.84 12.38
C PRO A 55 -10.13 9.70 11.62
N GLU A 56 -10.12 11.00 11.89
CA GLU A 56 -9.14 11.91 11.31
C GLU A 56 -7.73 11.44 11.71
N PRO A 57 -6.86 11.08 10.75
CA PRO A 57 -5.50 10.68 11.08
C PRO A 57 -4.68 11.88 11.53
N ASP A 58 -3.77 11.66 12.46
CA ASP A 58 -2.73 12.64 12.75
C ASP A 58 -1.70 12.73 11.60
N ALA A 59 -0.79 13.69 11.71
CA ALA A 59 0.23 13.92 10.70
C ALA A 59 1.13 12.69 10.50
N ASP A 60 1.43 11.95 11.58
CA ASP A 60 2.33 10.81 11.51
C ASP A 60 1.71 9.63 10.75
N THR A 61 0.44 9.35 11.06
CA THR A 61 -0.38 8.33 10.40
C THR A 61 -0.63 8.69 8.95
N ARG A 62 -0.91 9.96 8.63
CA ARG A 62 -1.06 10.44 7.25
C ARG A 62 0.19 10.12 6.42
N GLU A 63 1.36 10.40 6.95
CA GLU A 63 2.62 10.13 6.26
C GLU A 63 2.87 8.61 6.12
N LEU A 64 2.43 7.78 7.08
CA LEU A 64 2.47 6.32 6.92
C LEU A 64 1.56 5.84 5.77
N PHE A 65 0.37 6.45 5.60
CA PHE A 65 -0.49 6.16 4.45
C PHE A 65 0.20 6.49 3.13
N LEU A 66 0.88 7.64 3.03
CA LEU A 66 1.59 8.06 1.82
C LEU A 66 2.73 7.09 1.47
N ILE A 67 3.60 6.78 2.43
CA ILE A 67 4.72 5.85 2.21
C ILE A 67 4.20 4.49 1.75
N LEU A 68 3.16 3.94 2.39
CA LEU A 68 2.63 2.63 2.01
C LEU A 68 1.91 2.66 0.66
N ALA A 69 1.26 3.76 0.31
CA ALA A 69 0.69 3.95 -1.03
C ALA A 69 1.79 4.01 -2.11
N GLN A 70 2.90 4.70 -1.86
CA GLN A 70 4.06 4.71 -2.77
C GLN A 70 4.67 3.30 -2.94
N ILE A 71 4.76 2.50 -1.87
CA ILE A 71 5.17 1.09 -1.96
C ILE A 71 4.25 0.31 -2.90
N HIS A 72 2.92 0.49 -2.80
CA HIS A 72 1.98 -0.17 -3.70
C HIS A 72 2.11 0.30 -5.15
N ALA A 73 2.40 1.58 -5.37
CA ALA A 73 2.69 2.10 -6.71
C ALA A 73 3.96 1.47 -7.31
N CYS A 74 5.03 1.31 -6.52
CA CYS A 74 6.25 0.63 -6.95
C CYS A 74 5.97 -0.84 -7.31
N GLN A 75 5.20 -1.56 -6.49
CA GLN A 75 4.80 -2.94 -6.77
C GLN A 75 4.00 -3.05 -8.07
N PHE A 76 3.08 -2.11 -8.29
CA PHE A 76 2.29 -2.04 -9.52
C PHE A 76 3.19 -1.84 -10.75
N MET A 77 4.14 -0.89 -10.68
CA MET A 77 5.08 -0.65 -11.78
C MET A 77 5.96 -1.85 -12.06
N ARG A 78 6.51 -2.50 -11.03
CA ARG A 78 7.30 -3.73 -11.21
C ARG A 78 6.52 -4.82 -11.93
N ALA A 79 5.28 -5.05 -11.52
CA ALA A 79 4.41 -6.03 -12.17
C ALA A 79 4.09 -5.63 -13.63
N ARG A 80 3.82 -4.34 -13.88
CA ARG A 80 3.54 -3.81 -15.22
C ARG A 80 4.75 -3.87 -16.15
N THR A 81 5.97 -3.66 -15.64
CA THR A 81 7.20 -3.71 -16.45
C THR A 81 7.70 -5.14 -16.66
N ALA A 82 7.45 -6.06 -15.71
CA ALA A 82 7.86 -7.47 -15.84
C ALA A 82 7.10 -8.21 -16.96
N THR A 83 5.93 -7.72 -17.37
CA THR A 83 5.16 -8.26 -18.49
C THR A 83 5.57 -7.70 -19.85
N VAL A 84 6.46 -6.72 -19.88
CA VAL A 84 6.98 -6.13 -21.13
C VAL A 84 8.20 -6.96 -21.56
N ILE A 85 8.04 -7.71 -22.64
CA ILE A 85 9.14 -8.40 -23.31
C ILE A 85 9.98 -7.34 -24.03
N ASP A 86 11.25 -7.21 -23.64
CA ASP A 86 12.17 -6.27 -24.25
C ASP A 86 12.54 -6.75 -25.67
N VAL A 87 12.10 -6.00 -26.69
CA VAL A 87 12.45 -6.25 -28.10
C VAL A 87 13.40 -5.14 -28.54
N SER A 88 14.69 -5.35 -28.28
CA SER A 88 15.75 -4.47 -28.77
C SER A 88 16.03 -4.76 -30.24
N SER A 89 15.77 -3.79 -31.12
CA SER A 89 16.13 -3.85 -32.54
C SER A 89 17.15 -2.76 -32.88
N GLY A 90 18.40 -3.20 -33.09
CA GLY A 90 19.33 -2.64 -34.07
C GLY A 90 20.02 -1.31 -33.79
N ASP A 91 19.30 -0.19 -33.59
CA ASP A 91 19.95 1.13 -33.78
C ASP A 91 19.43 2.30 -32.93
N LYS A 92 18.39 2.12 -32.10
CA LYS A 92 17.98 3.20 -31.17
C LYS A 92 17.14 2.70 -30.01
N SER A 93 17.71 2.68 -28.82
CA SER A 93 16.95 2.57 -27.57
C SER A 93 17.10 3.87 -26.78
N VAL A 94 15.96 4.54 -26.55
CA VAL A 94 15.84 5.64 -25.59
C VAL A 94 15.08 5.07 -24.41
N ASP A 95 15.80 4.69 -23.36
CA ASP A 95 15.19 4.19 -22.14
C ASP A 95 14.63 5.37 -21.34
N ARG A 96 13.31 5.41 -21.18
CA ARG A 96 12.58 6.41 -20.39
C ARG A 96 11.60 5.76 -19.40
N SER A 97 11.71 4.46 -19.19
CA SER A 97 10.99 3.79 -18.11
C SER A 97 11.98 3.50 -17.01
N ARG A 98 11.73 3.98 -15.79
CA ARG A 98 12.43 3.46 -14.63
C ARG A 98 12.42 1.94 -14.71
N THR A 99 13.59 1.32 -14.76
CA THR A 99 13.70 -0.12 -15.01
C THR A 99 13.03 -0.89 -13.85
N PRO A 100 12.59 -2.14 -14.04
CA PRO A 100 12.02 -2.95 -12.95
C PRO A 100 12.89 -2.99 -11.70
N VAL A 101 14.22 -2.88 -11.87
CA VAL A 101 15.22 -2.85 -10.80
C VAL A 101 15.15 -1.54 -10.00
N GLU A 102 14.99 -0.40 -10.64
CA GLU A 102 14.88 0.89 -9.96
C GLU A 102 13.64 0.97 -9.08
N TRP A 103 12.49 0.47 -9.58
CA TRP A 103 11.27 0.39 -8.78
C TRP A 103 11.43 -0.58 -7.60
N ALA A 104 12.19 -1.66 -7.75
CA ALA A 104 12.47 -2.58 -6.65
C ALA A 104 13.37 -1.96 -5.57
N ASN A 105 14.36 -1.18 -5.96
CA ASN A 105 15.22 -0.46 -5.03
C ASN A 105 14.44 0.62 -4.28
N LEU A 106 13.63 1.42 -4.99
CA LEU A 106 12.77 2.42 -4.36
C LEU A 106 11.76 1.77 -3.39
N GLU A 107 11.14 0.65 -3.78
CA GLU A 107 10.25 -0.11 -2.89
C GLU A 107 10.98 -0.53 -1.61
N LYS A 108 12.22 -1.02 -1.73
CA LYS A 108 13.02 -1.46 -0.58
C LYS A 108 13.32 -0.30 0.36
N ASP A 109 13.74 0.84 -0.16
CA ASP A 109 14.07 2.02 0.65
C ASP A 109 12.82 2.56 1.36
N LEU A 110 11.69 2.64 0.65
CA LEU A 110 10.41 3.04 1.23
C LEU A 110 9.92 2.07 2.32
N ARG A 111 10.15 0.76 2.15
CA ARG A 111 9.83 -0.25 3.19
C ARG A 111 10.64 -0.03 4.45
N THR A 112 11.93 0.24 4.31
CA THR A 112 12.79 0.57 5.46
C THR A 112 12.29 1.84 6.15
N HIS A 113 11.97 2.88 5.39
CA HIS A 113 11.43 4.13 5.94
C HIS A 113 10.09 3.91 6.67
N TYR A 114 9.18 3.13 6.07
CA TYR A 114 7.90 2.76 6.67
C TYR A 114 8.08 2.06 8.02
N GLN A 115 8.96 1.05 8.07
CA GLN A 115 9.23 0.29 9.31
C GLN A 115 9.81 1.18 10.42
N GLN A 116 10.72 2.10 10.07
CA GLN A 116 11.30 3.04 11.02
C GLN A 116 10.24 3.97 11.63
N ARG A 117 9.36 4.53 10.79
CA ARG A 117 8.27 5.41 11.26
C ARG A 117 7.21 4.64 12.03
N LEU A 118 6.87 3.43 11.61
CA LEU A 118 5.95 2.57 12.34
C LEU A 118 6.47 2.22 13.74
N ALA A 119 7.77 1.93 13.86
CA ALA A 119 8.40 1.67 15.15
C ALA A 119 8.40 2.89 16.07
N ALA A 120 8.55 4.10 15.51
CA ALA A 120 8.44 5.34 16.28
C ALA A 120 7.00 5.65 16.72
N ALA A 121 6.00 5.27 15.91
CA ALA A 121 4.59 5.52 16.19
C ALA A 121 3.97 4.56 17.23
N ARG A 122 4.52 3.36 17.42
CA ARG A 122 4.06 2.40 18.44
C ARG A 122 4.75 2.69 19.78
N PRO A 123 4.06 3.18 20.83
CA PRO A 123 4.72 3.61 22.08
C PRO A 123 5.28 2.49 22.95
N THR A 124 5.09 1.22 22.61
CA THR A 124 5.61 0.07 23.36
C THR A 124 5.76 -1.14 22.44
N PRO A 125 6.87 -1.90 22.49
CA PRO A 125 6.89 -3.22 21.91
C PRO A 125 5.96 -4.12 22.74
N SER A 126 4.80 -4.46 22.19
CA SER A 126 4.16 -5.73 22.54
C SER A 126 5.24 -6.81 22.37
N SER A 127 5.47 -7.61 23.42
CA SER A 127 6.61 -8.51 23.62
C SER A 127 7.25 -9.11 22.35
N PRO A 128 8.58 -9.31 22.34
CA PRO A 128 9.27 -10.04 21.28
C PRO A 128 8.84 -11.51 21.35
N GLY A 129 7.89 -11.90 20.51
CA GLY A 129 7.38 -13.27 20.48
C GLY A 129 6.48 -13.63 19.32
N ASP A 130 6.32 -12.76 18.31
CA ASP A 130 5.46 -13.04 17.15
C ASP A 130 6.27 -12.96 15.85
N ASP A 131 7.32 -13.79 15.80
CA ASP A 131 8.08 -14.07 14.60
C ASP A 131 7.42 -15.25 13.86
N CYS A 132 6.90 -14.95 12.68
CA CYS A 132 6.66 -15.87 11.57
C CYS A 132 5.58 -16.97 11.73
N GLY A 133 4.46 -16.76 11.01
CA GLY A 133 3.82 -17.86 10.27
C GLY A 133 2.32 -18.04 10.53
N LEU A 134 1.53 -17.85 9.46
CA LEU A 134 0.11 -18.23 9.30
C LEU A 134 -0.89 -17.31 10.02
N ILE A 135 -1.47 -16.39 9.24
CA ILE A 135 -2.78 -15.82 9.53
C ILE A 135 -3.77 -16.98 9.56
N THR A 136 -4.08 -17.48 10.75
CA THR A 136 -5.28 -18.30 10.97
C THR A 136 -6.37 -17.31 11.33
N PRO A 137 -7.35 -17.01 10.45
CA PRO A 137 -8.51 -16.26 10.89
C PRO A 137 -9.17 -17.09 11.98
N ASN A 138 -9.51 -16.47 13.11
CA ASN A 138 -10.29 -17.10 14.16
C ASN A 138 -11.75 -17.24 13.67
N LEU A 139 -11.93 -18.07 12.64
CA LEU A 139 -13.23 -18.51 12.13
C LEU A 139 -13.75 -19.51 13.15
N ALA A 140 -14.52 -19.02 14.14
CA ALA A 140 -15.39 -19.89 14.89
C ALA A 140 -16.29 -20.61 13.89
N THR A 141 -16.15 -21.93 13.77
CA THR A 141 -16.96 -22.75 12.88
C THR A 141 -18.42 -22.60 13.32
N VAL A 142 -19.21 -21.84 12.57
CA VAL A 142 -20.66 -21.84 12.73
C VAL A 142 -21.17 -23.13 12.09
N ILE A 143 -21.37 -24.15 12.92
CA ILE A 143 -22.06 -25.37 12.50
C ILE A 143 -23.54 -25.02 12.37
N TYR A 144 -24.03 -24.87 11.15
CA TYR A 144 -25.47 -24.87 10.91
C TYR A 144 -25.96 -26.32 10.99
N GLU A 145 -26.72 -26.66 12.04
CA GLU A 145 -27.51 -27.89 12.04
C GLU A 145 -28.59 -27.74 10.98
N GLN A 146 -28.34 -28.32 9.80
CA GLN A 146 -29.33 -28.42 8.75
C GLN A 146 -30.44 -29.34 9.28
N GLY A 147 -31.65 -28.77 9.34
CA GLY A 147 -32.78 -29.27 10.12
C GLY A 147 -33.11 -30.73 9.90
N ARG A 148 -33.30 -31.43 11.01
CA ARG A 148 -34.07 -32.65 11.11
C ARG A 148 -35.43 -32.25 11.67
N ASP A 149 -36.46 -32.27 10.84
CA ASP A 149 -37.85 -32.64 11.16
C ASP A 149 -38.80 -32.21 10.04
N LEU A 150 -39.24 -33.17 9.22
CA LEU A 150 -40.57 -33.79 9.25
C LEU A 150 -40.70 -34.83 8.13
#